data_AF-A0A1S3WW29-F1
#
_entry.id   AF-A0A1S3WW29-F1
#
_cell.length_a   1.000
_cell.length_b   1.000
_cell.length_c   1.000
_cell.angle_alpha   90.00
_cell.angle_beta   90.00
_cell.angle_gamma   90.00
#
_symmetry.space_group_name_H-M   'P 1'
#
loop_
_entity.id
_entity.type
_entity.pdbx_description
1 polymer ?
#
loop_
_entity_poly.entity_id
_entity_poly.type
_entity_poly.pdbx_seq_one_letter_code
_entity_poly.pdbx_strand_id
1 'polypeptide(L)'
;MVLLPVLGKLQHKRVVLASASPRRREILSNAGLRFEVVPSRFRETLDKAAAPGPAGYAEHTARHKALEVARRLHQGVAVVFCSCQDGRLVTDVRTFHEETRVTFSELSEELLWEYIHSGEPM
;
A
#
# COMPACT_ATOMS: atom_id res chain seq x y z
N MET A 1 7.11 17.16 -14.58
CA MET A 1 6.28 16.58 -13.49
C MET A 1 5.14 15.77 -14.10
N VAL A 2 5.26 14.44 -14.12
CA VAL A 2 4.40 13.51 -14.90
C VAL A 2 3.05 13.19 -14.21
N LEU A 3 2.83 13.65 -12.98
CA LEU A 3 1.65 13.30 -12.18
C LEU A 3 0.41 14.17 -12.42
N LEU A 4 0.55 15.34 -13.07
CA LEU A 4 -0.53 16.30 -13.31
C LEU A 4 -1.80 15.69 -13.93
N PRO A 5 -1.73 14.82 -14.97
CA PRO A 5 -2.92 14.23 -15.57
C PRO A 5 -3.67 13.27 -14.63
N VAL A 6 -2.94 12.61 -13.72
CA VAL A 6 -3.52 11.64 -12.78
C VAL A 6 -4.14 12.35 -11.58
N LEU A 7 -3.47 13.40 -11.07
CA LEU A 7 -3.98 14.22 -9.97
C LEU A 7 -5.34 14.84 -10.32
N GLY A 8 -5.52 15.31 -11.56
CA GLY A 8 -6.81 15.81 -12.04
C GLY A 8 -7.93 14.77 -12.01
N LYS A 9 -7.64 13.49 -12.33
CA LYS A 9 -8.63 12.40 -12.28
C LYS A 9 -9.02 12.02 -10.84
N LEU A 10 -8.15 12.29 -9.87
CA LEU A 10 -8.37 11.96 -8.46
C LEU A 10 -8.96 13.13 -7.65
N GLN A 11 -8.93 14.36 -8.17
CA GLN A 11 -9.30 15.58 -7.44
C GLN A 11 -10.71 15.55 -6.83
N HIS A 12 -11.64 14.83 -7.45
CA HIS A 12 -13.04 14.70 -6.99
C HIS A 12 -13.36 13.31 -6.44
N LYS A 13 -12.34 12.51 -6.12
CA LYS A 13 -12.51 11.17 -5.57
C LYS A 13 -12.06 11.12 -4.12
N ARG A 14 -12.75 10.30 -3.35
CA ARG A 14 -12.34 9.91 -2.00
C ARG A 14 -11.18 8.90 -2.13
N VAL A 15 -9.96 9.31 -1.80
CA VAL A 15 -8.76 8.48 -1.87
C VAL A 15 -8.36 8.03 -0.47
N VAL A 16 -8.24 6.72 -0.27
CA VAL A 16 -7.88 6.11 1.02
C VAL A 16 -6.53 5.40 0.93
N LEU A 17 -5.62 5.72 1.84
CA LEU A 17 -4.38 4.99 2.05
C LEU A 17 -4.60 3.89 3.11
N ALA A 18 -4.59 2.63 2.68
CA ALA A 18 -4.78 1.45 3.52
C ALA A 18 -3.52 1.03 4.32
N SER A 19 -2.73 1.99 4.83
CA SER A 19 -1.42 1.74 5.45
C SER A 19 -1.14 2.69 6.61
N ALA A 20 -0.62 2.16 7.72
CA ALA A 20 -0.14 2.95 8.87
C ALA A 20 1.28 3.54 8.68
N SER A 21 2.02 3.12 7.65
CA SER A 21 3.42 3.53 7.45
C SER A 21 3.57 5.06 7.30
N PRO A 22 4.36 5.72 8.18
CA PRO A 22 4.64 7.16 8.07
C PRO A 22 5.32 7.53 6.74
N ARG A 23 6.29 6.72 6.30
CA ARG A 23 7.03 6.92 5.03
C ARG A 23 6.11 6.90 3.80
N ARG A 24 5.13 5.98 3.75
CA ARG A 24 4.17 5.94 2.63
C ARG A 24 3.28 7.17 2.58
N ARG A 25 2.88 7.69 3.76
CA ARG A 25 2.12 8.94 3.85
C ARG A 25 2.95 10.10 3.30
N GLU A 26 4.21 10.21 3.72
CA GLU A 26 5.12 11.25 3.26
C GLU A 26 5.33 11.22 1.73
N ILE A 27 5.63 10.05 1.16
CA ILE A 27 5.83 9.90 -0.29
C ILE A 27 4.62 10.39 -1.09
N LEU A 28 3.41 9.96 -0.70
CA LEU A 28 2.18 10.34 -1.41
C LEU A 28 1.80 11.81 -1.20
N SER A 29 2.06 12.36 -0.01
CA SER A 29 1.84 13.78 0.28
C SER A 29 2.81 14.66 -0.51
N ASN A 30 4.09 14.30 -0.58
CA ASN A 30 5.10 15.01 -1.38
C ASN A 30 4.80 14.93 -2.88
N ALA A 31 4.12 13.87 -3.32
CA ALA A 31 3.61 13.74 -4.69
C ALA A 31 2.35 14.60 -4.97
N GLY A 32 1.82 15.30 -3.97
CA GLY A 32 0.66 16.19 -4.10
C GLY A 32 -0.70 15.50 -4.01
N LEU A 33 -0.78 14.23 -3.59
CA LEU A 33 -2.04 13.54 -3.43
C LEU A 33 -2.74 13.95 -2.12
N ARG A 34 -4.06 14.14 -2.20
CA ARG A 34 -4.94 14.28 -1.04
C ARG A 34 -5.60 12.93 -0.76
N PHE A 35 -5.44 12.43 0.47
CA PHE A 35 -5.98 11.15 0.88
C PHE A 35 -6.20 11.12 2.40
N GLU A 36 -7.02 10.18 2.83
CA GLU A 36 -7.25 9.83 4.23
C GLU A 36 -6.52 8.52 4.56
N VAL A 37 -6.05 8.40 5.79
CA VAL A 37 -5.29 7.23 6.24
C VAL A 37 -6.20 6.32 7.04
N VAL A 38 -6.43 5.11 6.55
CA VAL A 38 -7.21 4.07 7.24
C VAL A 38 -6.37 2.79 7.29
N PRO A 39 -5.63 2.54 8.38
CA PRO A 39 -4.81 1.34 8.49
C PRO A 39 -5.64 0.06 8.35
N SER A 40 -5.11 -0.90 7.58
CA SER A 40 -5.74 -2.21 7.47
C SER A 40 -5.58 -3.05 8.73
N ARG A 41 -6.60 -3.86 9.03
CA ARG A 41 -6.58 -4.89 10.09
C ARG A 41 -6.15 -6.27 9.58
N PHE A 42 -5.90 -6.39 8.27
CA PHE A 42 -5.45 -7.65 7.67
C PHE A 42 -4.07 -8.03 8.19
N ARG A 43 -3.95 -9.22 8.78
CA ARG A 43 -2.68 -9.78 9.25
C ARG A 43 -1.91 -10.36 8.07
N GLU A 44 -0.61 -10.07 7.99
CA GLU A 44 0.30 -10.59 6.96
C GLU A 44 0.71 -12.04 7.27
N THR A 45 -0.28 -12.92 7.40
CA THR A 45 -0.08 -14.35 7.70
C THR A 45 -0.43 -15.22 6.50
N LEU A 46 -0.32 -14.66 5.29
CA LEU A 46 -0.48 -15.44 4.07
C LEU A 46 0.64 -16.49 4.00
N ASP A 47 0.32 -17.67 3.49
CA ASP A 47 1.33 -18.67 3.24
C ASP A 47 2.28 -18.18 2.14
N LYS A 48 3.56 -18.03 2.50
CA LYS A 48 4.61 -17.59 1.57
C LYS A 48 4.84 -18.59 0.45
N ALA A 49 4.59 -19.89 0.68
CA ALA A 49 4.74 -20.93 -0.33
C ALA A 49 3.59 -20.91 -1.35
N ALA A 50 2.43 -20.35 -0.99
CA ALA A 50 1.27 -20.26 -1.86
C ALA A 50 1.33 -19.09 -2.87
N ALA A 51 2.31 -18.18 -2.74
CA ALA A 51 2.48 -17.05 -3.65
C ALA A 51 3.57 -17.35 -4.69
N PRO A 52 3.45 -16.83 -5.94
CA PRO A 52 4.48 -16.97 -6.96
C PRO A 52 5.69 -16.06 -6.63
N GLY A 53 6.46 -16.45 -5.62
CA GLY A 53 7.65 -15.74 -5.16
C GLY A 53 7.39 -14.49 -4.29
N PRO A 54 8.46 -13.77 -3.90
CA PRO A 54 8.37 -12.62 -3.00
C PRO A 54 7.52 -11.47 -3.55
N ALA A 55 7.61 -11.20 -4.85
CA ALA A 55 6.81 -10.19 -5.52
C ALA A 55 5.32 -10.51 -5.45
N GLY A 56 4.93 -11.75 -5.79
CA GLY A 56 3.54 -12.20 -5.68
C GLY A 56 3.02 -12.13 -4.25
N TYR A 57 3.85 -12.48 -3.26
CA TYR A 57 3.50 -12.35 -1.85
C TYR A 57 3.22 -10.89 -1.45
N ALA A 58 4.09 -9.97 -1.88
CA ALA A 58 3.94 -8.55 -1.61
C ALA A 58 2.66 -7.97 -2.24
N GLU A 59 2.38 -8.32 -3.51
CA GLU A 59 1.16 -7.90 -4.21
C GLU A 59 -0.10 -8.46 -3.57
N HIS A 60 -0.13 -9.75 -3.23
CA HIS A 60 -1.27 -10.38 -2.56
C HIS A 60 -1.55 -9.73 -1.21
N THR A 61 -0.50 -9.49 -0.42
CA THR A 61 -0.61 -8.83 0.88
C THR A 61 -1.17 -7.41 0.73
N ALA A 62 -0.65 -6.62 -0.23
CA ALA A 62 -1.13 -5.28 -0.52
C ALA A 62 -2.62 -5.27 -0.95
N ARG A 63 -3.00 -6.22 -1.83
CA ARG A 63 -4.37 -6.43 -2.29
C ARG A 63 -5.32 -6.72 -1.14
N HIS A 64 -4.97 -7.65 -0.25
CA HIS A 64 -5.82 -8.02 0.88
C HIS A 64 -6.00 -6.90 1.89
N LYS A 65 -4.96 -6.08 2.14
CA LYS A 65 -5.08 -4.88 2.96
C LYS A 65 -6.05 -3.86 2.38
N ALA A 66 -5.92 -3.57 1.09
CA ALA A 66 -6.81 -2.64 0.39
C ALA A 66 -8.27 -3.14 0.39
N LEU A 67 -8.48 -4.42 0.11
CA LEU A 67 -9.80 -5.04 0.11
C LEU A 67 -10.45 -5.06 1.49
N GLU A 68 -9.69 -5.33 2.56
CA GLU A 68 -10.21 -5.29 3.94
C GLU A 68 -10.70 -3.89 4.29
N VAL A 69 -9.88 -2.86 4.05
CA VAL A 69 -10.25 -1.46 4.32
C VAL A 69 -11.45 -1.05 3.47
N ALA A 70 -11.44 -1.39 2.18
CA ALA A 70 -12.58 -1.14 1.31
C ALA A 70 -13.85 -1.77 1.90
N ARG A 71 -13.88 -3.08 2.14
CA ARG A 71 -15.06 -3.78 2.70
C ARG A 71 -15.53 -3.17 4.01
N ARG A 72 -14.61 -2.81 4.91
CA ARG A 72 -14.93 -2.19 6.21
C ARG A 72 -15.57 -0.82 6.05
N LEU A 73 -15.12 0.00 5.09
CA LEU A 73 -15.71 1.31 4.80
C LEU A 73 -17.07 1.20 4.08
N HIS A 74 -17.35 0.08 3.40
CA HIS A 74 -18.63 -0.19 2.75
C HIS A 74 -19.72 -0.72 3.70
N GLN A 75 -19.45 -0.90 5.00
CA GLN A 75 -20.48 -1.30 5.99
C GLN A 75 -21.42 -0.15 6.40
N GLY A 76 -21.53 0.90 5.59
CA GLY A 76 -22.48 2.02 5.73
C GLY A 76 -23.03 2.44 4.36
N VAL A 77 -23.73 3.58 4.27
CA VAL A 77 -24.20 4.11 2.98
C VAL A 77 -23.03 4.76 2.24
N ALA A 78 -22.53 4.11 1.19
CA ALA A 78 -21.46 4.62 0.34
C ALA A 78 -21.88 4.61 -1.13
N VAL A 79 -21.70 5.72 -1.84
CA VAL A 79 -21.81 5.79 -3.30
C VAL A 79 -20.50 5.28 -3.88
N VAL A 80 -20.51 4.06 -4.42
CA VAL A 80 -19.33 3.41 -4.98
C VAL A 80 -19.37 3.57 -6.49
N PHE A 81 -18.27 4.04 -7.09
CA PHE A 81 -18.10 3.91 -8.53
C PHE A 81 -17.85 2.45 -8.86
N CYS A 82 -18.83 1.81 -9.48
CA CYS A 82 -18.79 0.41 -9.82
C CYS A 82 -18.75 0.26 -11.33
N SER A 83 -17.82 -0.53 -11.85
CA SER A 83 -17.97 -1.08 -13.20
C SER A 83 -18.84 -2.32 -13.10
N CYS A 84 -19.90 -2.38 -13.90
CA CYS A 84 -20.70 -3.57 -14.06
C CYS A 84 -20.05 -4.45 -15.14
N GLN A 85 -19.63 -5.65 -14.77
CA GLN A 85 -19.29 -6.72 -15.72
C GLN A 85 -20.29 -7.86 -15.46
N ASP A 86 -21.00 -8.30 -16.50
CA ASP A 86 -21.98 -9.39 -16.45
C ASP A 86 -23.05 -9.25 -15.35
N GLY A 87 -23.53 -8.02 -15.10
CA GLY A 87 -24.57 -7.75 -14.12
C GLY A 87 -24.10 -7.77 -12.66
N ARG A 88 -22.79 -7.93 -12.41
CA ARG A 88 -22.21 -7.87 -11.07
C ARG A 88 -21.42 -6.58 -10.85
N LEU A 89 -21.61 -5.97 -9.68
CA LEU A 89 -20.68 -4.95 -9.18
C LEU A 89 -19.32 -5.60 -8.97
N VAL A 90 -18.31 -5.17 -9.72
CA VAL A 90 -16.93 -5.61 -9.55
C VAL A 90 -16.10 -4.49 -8.97
N THR A 91 -15.43 -4.76 -7.84
CA THR A 91 -14.35 -3.89 -7.36
C THR A 91 -13.14 -4.13 -8.26
N ASP A 92 -12.78 -3.15 -9.09
CA ASP A 92 -11.54 -3.21 -9.87
C ASP A 92 -10.35 -3.10 -8.91
N VAL A 93 -9.49 -4.11 -8.90
CA VAL A 93 -8.29 -4.14 -8.07
C VAL A 93 -7.10 -4.38 -8.97
N ARG A 94 -6.21 -3.39 -9.01
CA ARG A 94 -4.95 -3.47 -9.76
C ARG A 94 -3.79 -3.56 -8.77
N THR A 95 -2.90 -4.51 -9.00
CA THR A 95 -1.66 -4.69 -8.26
C THR A 95 -0.47 -4.51 -9.19
N PHE A 96 0.63 -4.08 -8.61
CA PHE A 96 1.95 -4.06 -9.24
C PHE A 96 2.99 -4.12 -8.13
N HIS A 97 4.22 -4.44 -8.50
CA HIS A 97 5.38 -4.37 -7.63
C HIS A 97 6.54 -3.70 -8.36
N GLU A 98 7.52 -3.23 -7.58
CA GLU A 98 8.79 -2.67 -8.05
C GLU A 98 9.90 -3.36 -7.26
N GLU A 99 10.97 -3.79 -7.93
CA GLU A 99 12.15 -4.36 -7.27
C GLU A 99 13.31 -3.37 -7.33
N THR A 100 14.00 -3.18 -6.21
CA THR A 100 15.23 -2.38 -6.14
C THR A 100 16.30 -3.21 -5.46
N ARG A 101 17.43 -3.41 -6.16
CA ARG A 101 18.60 -4.10 -5.61
C ARG A 101 19.43 -3.12 -4.78
N VAL A 102 19.74 -3.51 -3.56
CA VAL A 102 20.52 -2.71 -2.62
C VAL A 102 21.74 -3.53 -2.19
N THR A 103 22.92 -2.90 -2.23
CA THR A 103 24.16 -3.49 -1.76
C THR A 103 24.60 -2.75 -0.51
N PHE A 104 24.94 -3.50 0.53
CA PHE A 104 25.50 -2.95 1.76
C PHE A 104 27.02 -2.96 1.67
N SER A 105 27.68 -1.93 2.21
CA SER A 105 29.12 -2.00 2.47
C SER A 105 29.40 -2.99 3.60
N GLU A 106 30.68 -3.31 3.82
CA GLU A 106 31.07 -3.96 5.07
C GLU A 106 30.72 -3.02 6.24
N LEU A 107 29.99 -3.55 7.23
CA LEU A 107 29.57 -2.82 8.41
C LEU A 107 30.37 -3.33 9.61
N SER A 108 30.98 -2.42 10.37
CA SER A 108 31.65 -2.80 11.62
C SER A 108 30.63 -3.13 12.71
N GLU A 109 31.04 -3.89 13.73
CA GLU A 109 30.17 -4.21 14.86
C GLU A 109 29.73 -2.93 15.59
N GLU A 110 30.61 -1.94 15.72
CA GLU A 110 30.30 -0.67 16.37
C GLU A 110 29.18 0.08 15.63
N LEU A 111 29.25 0.15 14.30
CA LEU A 111 28.23 0.81 13.48
C LEU A 111 26.89 0.06 13.53
N LEU A 112 26.92 -1.27 13.52
CA LEU A 112 25.72 -2.09 13.67
C LEU A 112 25.04 -1.84 15.02
N TRP A 113 25.82 -1.80 16.10
CA TRP A 113 25.28 -1.54 17.44
C TRP A 113 24.78 -0.10 17.60
N GLU A 114 25.48 0.89 17.05
CA GLU A 114 25.00 2.28 17.01
C GLU A 114 23.63 2.38 16.32
N TYR A 115 23.48 1.71 15.18
CA TYR A 115 22.22 1.66 14.44
C TYR A 115 21.10 0.92 15.19
N ILE A 116 21.42 -0.17 15.90
CA ILE A 116 20.43 -0.87 16.74
C ILE A 116 19.99 0.01 17.91
N HIS A 117 20.92 0.69 18.58
CA HIS A 117 20.63 1.54 19.73
C HIS A 117 19.86 2.82 19.38
N SER A 118 19.92 3.30 18.13
CA SER A 118 19.12 4.43 17.68
C SER A 118 17.61 4.11 17.63
N GLY A 119 17.25 2.82 17.54
CA GLY A 119 15.87 2.36 17.41
C GLY A 119 15.28 2.49 16.00
N GLU A 120 16.05 2.99 15.03
CA GLU A 120 15.62 3.07 13.62
C GLU A 120 15.23 1.73 12.96
N PRO A 121 15.81 0.55 13.33
CA PRO A 121 15.40 -0.72 12.75
C PRO A 121 13.97 -1.18 13.07
N MET A 122 13.30 -0.55 14.05
CA MET A 122 12.00 -0.98 14.62
C MET A 122 10.81 -0.23 14.01
#